data_AF-A0A6L7XTN1-F1
#
_entry.id   AF-A0A6L7XTN1-F1
#
_cell.length_a   1.000
_cell.length_b   1.000
_cell.length_c   1.000
_cell.angle_alpha   90.00
_cell.angle_beta   90.00
_cell.angle_gamma   90.00
#
_symmetry.space_group_name_H-M   'P 1'
#
loop_
_entity.id
_entity.type
_entity.pdbx_description
1 polymer ?
#
loop_
_entity_poly.entity_id
_entity_poly.type
_entity_poly.pdbx_seq_one_letter_code
_entity_poly.pdbx_strand_id
1 'polypeptide(L)' 'MARVQVAINVPDIDQAIAFYSRLFGVSPHKERPGYANFEVADPPLKLVLFEQEGPDRLNHLGVEVEAT' A
#
# COMPACT_ATOMS: atom_id res chain seq x y z
N MET A 1 6.89 -17.07 2.22
CA MET A 1 8.07 -16.23 1.90
C MET A 1 7.87 -14.82 2.42
N ALA A 2 8.96 -14.15 2.82
CA ALA A 2 8.90 -12.77 3.31
C ALA A 2 8.75 -11.76 2.16
N ARG A 3 8.07 -10.64 2.42
CA ARG A 3 7.91 -9.52 1.46
C ARG A 3 8.13 -8.17 2.13
N VAL A 4 8.55 -7.18 1.33
CA VAL A 4 8.70 -5.80 1.80
C VAL A 4 7.31 -5.19 2.01
N GLN A 5 7.16 -4.41 3.07
CA GLN A 5 6.04 -3.50 3.26
C GLN A 5 6.50 -2.06 3.08
N VAL A 6 5.75 -1.32 2.26
CA VAL A 6 5.91 0.12 2.09
C VAL A 6 4.58 0.79 2.44
N ALA A 7 4.58 1.60 3.49
CA ALA A 7 3.44 2.42 3.86
C ALA A 7 3.71 3.88 3.50
N ILE A 8 2.78 4.50 2.75
CA ILE A 8 2.88 5.89 2.32
C ILE A 8 1.61 6.67 2.67
N ASN A 9 1.81 7.97 2.89
CA ASN A 9 0.75 8.94 3.04
C ASN A 9 0.41 9.53 1.67
N VAL A 10 -0.87 9.49 1.32
CA VAL A 10 -1.42 10.02 0.07
C VAL A 10 -2.42 11.12 0.39
N PRO A 11 -2.49 12.19 -0.42
CA PRO A 11 -3.40 13.30 -0.16
C PRO A 11 -4.84 13.02 -0.60
N ASP A 12 -5.02 12.02 -1.46
CA ASP A 12 -6.30 11.56 -2.01
C ASP A 12 -6.18 10.05 -2.19
N ILE A 13 -6.98 9.30 -1.44
CA ILE A 13 -6.87 7.85 -1.45
C ILE A 13 -7.47 7.21 -2.69
N ASP A 14 -8.54 7.76 -3.23
CA ASP A 14 -9.21 7.23 -4.42
C ASP A 14 -8.31 7.37 -5.65
N GLN A 15 -7.65 8.52 -5.78
CA GLN A 15 -6.64 8.75 -6.82
C GLN A 15 -5.46 7.78 -6.67
N ALA A 16 -4.97 7.57 -5.44
CA ALA A 16 -3.86 6.68 -5.19
C ALA A 16 -4.23 5.21 -5.49
N ILE A 17 -5.40 4.76 -5.08
CA ILE A 17 -5.93 3.42 -5.41
C ILE A 17 -5.97 3.25 -6.93
N ALA A 18 -6.53 4.22 -7.67
CA ALA A 18 -6.62 4.15 -9.13
C ALA A 18 -5.23 4.13 -9.80
N PHE A 19 -4.25 4.84 -9.24
CA PHE A 19 -2.87 4.81 -9.74
C PHE A 19 -2.20 3.46 -9.49
N TYR A 20 -2.17 3.00 -8.23
CA TYR A 20 -1.45 1.77 -7.87
C TYR A 20 -2.12 0.51 -8.42
N SER A 21 -3.45 0.53 -8.61
CA SER A 21 -4.14 -0.57 -9.29
C SER A 21 -3.70 -0.72 -10.73
N ARG A 22 -3.47 0.40 -11.45
CA ARG A 22 -2.93 0.37 -12.81
C ARG A 22 -1.46 -0.01 -12.84
N LEU A 23 -0.67 0.48 -11.88
CA LEU A 23 0.76 0.21 -11.81
C LEU A 23 1.05 -1.29 -11.59
N PHE A 24 0.33 -1.92 -10.66
CA PHE A 24 0.56 -3.32 -10.30
C PHE A 24 -0.40 -4.30 -10.96
N GLY A 25 -1.41 -3.81 -11.71
CA GLY A 25 -2.39 -4.65 -12.38
C GLY A 25 -3.29 -5.45 -11.44
N VAL A 26 -3.42 -5.02 -10.18
CA VAL A 26 -4.23 -5.67 -9.15
C VAL A 26 -5.06 -4.65 -8.38
N SER A 27 -6.27 -5.02 -7.99
CA SER A 27 -7.10 -4.19 -7.10
C SER A 27 -6.57 -4.23 -5.66
N PRO A 28 -6.96 -3.28 -4.80
CA PRO A 28 -6.67 -3.34 -3.37
C PRO A 28 -7.13 -4.67 -2.76
N HIS A 29 -6.32 -5.22 -1.85
CA HIS A 29 -6.69 -6.37 -1.05
C HIS A 29 -7.66 -5.99 0.08
N LYS A 30 -7.54 -4.78 0.62
CA LYS A 30 -8.44 -4.23 1.65
C LYS A 30 -8.58 -2.74 1.51
N GLU A 31 -9.81 -2.26 1.66
CA GLU A 31 -10.18 -0.84 1.65
C GLU A 31 -10.99 -0.47 2.91
N ARG A 32 -10.74 0.72 3.44
CA ARG A 32 -11.46 1.38 4.54
C ARG A 32 -11.40 2.90 4.31
N PRO A 33 -12.28 3.71 4.93
CA PRO A 33 -12.15 5.17 4.84
C PRO A 33 -10.73 5.62 5.26
N GLY A 34 -10.05 6.35 4.36
CA GLY A 34 -8.68 6.83 4.56
C GLY A 34 -7.59 5.74 4.60
N TYR A 35 -7.90 4.50 4.20
CA TYR A 35 -6.92 3.40 4.20
C TYR A 35 -7.14 2.38 3.07
N ALA A 36 -6.05 1.96 2.42
CA ALA A 36 -6.07 0.83 1.51
C ALA A 36 -4.77 0.04 1.60
N ASN A 37 -4.81 -1.26 1.30
CA ASN A 37 -3.60 -2.03 1.06
C ASN A 37 -3.69 -2.91 -0.17
N PHE A 38 -2.54 -3.23 -0.74
CA PHE A 38 -2.37 -4.12 -1.88
C PHE A 38 -1.44 -5.27 -1.50
N GLU A 39 -1.74 -6.44 -2.06
CA GLU A 39 -0.85 -7.59 -2.03
C GLU A 39 -0.40 -7.90 -3.46
N VAL A 40 0.81 -7.47 -3.80
CA VAL A 40 1.41 -7.70 -5.11
C VAL A 40 2.24 -8.97 -5.04
N ALA A 41 2.00 -9.88 -5.98
CA ALA A 41 2.70 -11.16 -6.03
C ALA A 41 4.11 -11.06 -6.64
N ASP A 42 4.25 -10.28 -7.71
CA ASP A 42 5.51 -10.09 -8.41
C ASP A 42 5.68 -8.61 -8.86
N PRO A 43 6.62 -7.85 -8.26
CA PRO A 43 7.48 -8.25 -7.15
C PRO A 43 6.66 -8.45 -5.84
N PRO A 44 7.09 -9.34 -4.93
CA PRO A 44 6.43 -9.51 -3.63
C PRO A 44 6.43 -8.21 -2.82
N LEU A 45 5.26 -7.58 -2.67
CA LEU A 45 5.12 -6.29 -2.01
C LEU A 45 3.78 -6.19 -1.27
N LYS A 46 3.84 -5.68 -0.04
CA LYS A 46 2.71 -5.15 0.73
C LYS A 46 2.73 -3.64 0.62
N LEU A 47 1.89 -3.06 -0.24
CA LEU A 47 1.73 -1.60 -0.30
C LEU A 47 0.58 -1.19 0.62
N VAL A 48 0.81 -0.18 1.46
CA VAL A 48 -0.21 0.37 2.35
C VAL A 48 -0.33 1.88 2.10
N LEU A 49 -1.57 2.33 1.89
CA LEU A 49 -1.91 3.71 1.65
C LEU A 49 -2.69 4.25 2.86
N PHE A 50 -2.25 5.40 3.37
CA PHE A 50 -2.96 6.17 4.39
C PHE A 50 -3.32 7.53 3.81
N GLU A 51 -4.59 7.92 3.89
CA GLU A 51 -5.00 9.26 3.50
C GLU A 51 -4.57 10.25 4.57
N GLN A 52 -3.66 11.15 4.22
CA GLN A 52 -3.16 12.17 5.13
C GLN A 52 -2.66 13.39 4.33
N GLU A 53 -3.08 14.56 4.76
CA GLU A 53 -2.57 15.83 4.24
C GLU A 53 -1.16 16.13 4.77
N GLY A 54 -0.38 16.89 3.98
CA GLY A 54 0.95 17.36 4.37
C GLY A 54 2.10 16.83 3.50
N PRO A 55 3.33 17.28 3.80
CA PRO A 55 4.51 16.99 2.97
C PRO A 55 5.10 15.59 3.21
N ASP A 56 4.84 14.96 4.36
CA ASP A 56 5.46 13.69 4.74
C ASP A 56 4.82 12.53 3.98
N ARG A 57 5.54 11.99 2.99
CA ARG A 57 5.04 10.93 2.10
C ARG A 57 5.34 9.52 2.56
N LEU A 58 6.52 9.27 3.15
CA LEU A 58 6.82 7.97 3.72
C LEU A 58 6.20 7.89 5.11
N ASN A 59 5.36 6.89 5.35
CA ASN A 59 4.78 6.64 6.66
C ASN A 59 5.69 5.69 7.46
N HIS A 60 5.87 4.46 6.99
CA HIS A 60 6.82 3.51 7.57
C HIS A 60 7.19 2.39 6.59
N LEU A 61 8.19 1.60 6.97
CA LEU A 61 8.66 0.42 6.25
C LEU A 61 8.53 -0.82 7.13
N GLY A 62 8.42 -2.00 6.51
CA GLY A 62 8.37 -3.26 7.22
C GLY A 62 8.80 -4.45 6.37
N VAL A 63 8.86 -5.61 7.02
CA VAL A 63 9.04 -6.92 6.37
C VAL A 63 7.93 -7.83 6.91
N GLU A 64 7.01 -8.24 6.03
CA GLU A 64 5.96 -9.20 6.36
C GLU A 64 6.53 -10.61 6.22
N VAL A 65 6.44 -11.41 7.28
CA VAL A 65 6.93 -12.80 7.34
C VAL A 65 5.78 -13.75 7.62
N GLU A 66 5.93 -15.01 7.23
CA GLU A 66 4.99 -16.07 7.60
C GLU A 66 5.08 -16.36 9.11
N ALA A 67 3.94 -16.72 9.70
CA ALA A 67 3.93 -17.23 11.06
C ALA A 67 4.62 -18.60 11.12
N THR A 68 5.39 -18.82 12.18
CA THR A 68 6.01 -20.12 12.53
C THR A 68 5.01 -21.09 13.15
#